data_AF-A0A0D2P7J4-F1
#
_entry.id   AF-A0A0D2P7J4-F1
#
_cell.length_a   1.000
_cell.length_b   1.000
_cell.length_c   1.000
_cell.angle_alpha   90.00
_cell.angle_beta   90.00
_cell.angle_gamma   90.00
#
_symmetry.space_group_name_H-M   'P 1'
#
loop_
_entity.id
_entity.type
_entity.pdbx_description
1 polymer ?
#
loop_
_entity_poly.entity_id
_entity_poly.type
_entity_poly.pdbx_seq_one_letter_code
_entity_poly.pdbx_strand_id
1 'polypeptide(L)'
;LLLEDNEDVVDVGTWEDWNGAEAGIDVYGKVLRASTDWLEQHNVFGLERFEPTKNVEIIELPGYSHDTDSTELISRLKSIIEAPFRSLHDVLHPEIDPSGVVAGLLAAPTSPLYTALLFLLPSSPTPLDSEFIRSLSAHIPLIVLPRLSGSHRIAESSARTPHIPSAKLSAFRPASPVALRNGLFRSPETAALLRAEAVDRFLRWREVEKAVEGIWESSLNTNATSEKGEGWSKARWEAEWMEDHAQEVARRVREDATRNGPAHCMDGPHAHGLHPSFDPLHLPSLIVFSVSLIGPLRVRVWASLQSAVESLNETKVQVALFGGFCVGVGAGI
;
A
#
# COMPACT_ATOMS: atom_id res chain seq x y z
N LEU A 1 -16.98 14.28 -8.71
CA LEU A 1 -17.37 12.89 -8.35
C LEU A 1 -17.35 12.59 -6.86
N LEU A 2 -16.19 12.68 -6.18
CA LEU A 2 -16.06 12.28 -4.77
C LEU A 2 -16.50 13.37 -3.79
N LEU A 3 -16.19 14.63 -4.09
CA LEU A 3 -16.37 15.75 -3.17
C LEU A 3 -17.61 16.60 -3.49
N GLU A 4 -18.04 16.62 -4.75
CA GLU A 4 -19.25 17.33 -5.16
C GLU A 4 -20.48 16.77 -4.43
N ASP A 5 -21.28 17.66 -3.85
CA ASP A 5 -22.48 17.36 -3.07
C ASP A 5 -22.24 16.30 -1.97
N ASN A 6 -21.04 16.27 -1.40
CA ASN A 6 -20.69 15.39 -0.30
C ASN A 6 -20.84 16.11 1.04
N GLU A 7 -21.91 15.82 1.77
CA GLU A 7 -22.17 16.41 3.11
C GLU A 7 -21.14 16.01 4.17
N ASP A 8 -20.32 14.99 3.92
CA ASP A 8 -19.25 14.55 4.84
C ASP A 8 -17.97 15.40 4.70
N VAL A 9 -17.93 16.34 3.75
CA VAL A 9 -16.78 17.21 3.47
C VAL A 9 -17.11 18.62 3.93
N VAL A 10 -16.32 19.15 4.85
CA VAL A 10 -16.52 20.48 5.45
C VAL A 10 -15.79 21.60 4.73
N ASP A 11 -14.71 21.25 4.02
CA ASP A 11 -13.89 22.20 3.26
C ASP A 11 -13.28 21.51 2.03
N VAL A 12 -13.25 22.21 0.90
CA VAL A 12 -12.65 21.73 -0.35
C VAL A 12 -11.69 22.80 -0.84
N GLY A 13 -10.41 22.43 -0.94
CA GLY A 13 -9.38 23.30 -1.48
C GLY A 13 -9.50 23.50 -2.99
N THR A 14 -8.49 24.15 -3.57
CA THR A 14 -8.35 24.29 -5.02
C THR A 14 -7.43 23.21 -5.57
N TRP A 15 -7.57 22.88 -6.85
CA TRP A 15 -6.58 22.06 -7.54
C TRP A 15 -5.24 22.80 -7.60
N GLU A 16 -4.19 22.15 -7.12
CA GLU A 16 -2.80 22.61 -7.18
C GLU A 16 -2.02 21.72 -8.14
N ASP A 17 -0.98 22.25 -8.78
CA ASP A 17 -0.07 21.45 -9.59
C ASP A 17 0.70 20.46 -8.71
N TRP A 18 0.81 19.21 -9.17
CA TRP A 18 1.44 18.12 -8.43
C TRP A 18 2.67 17.62 -9.17
N ASN A 19 3.84 17.88 -8.58
CA ASN A 19 5.16 17.65 -9.19
C ASN A 19 5.68 16.21 -8.98
N GLY A 20 4.79 15.27 -8.66
CA GLY A 20 5.21 13.92 -8.31
C GLY A 20 5.90 13.84 -6.95
N ALA A 21 6.54 12.69 -6.70
CA ALA A 21 7.25 12.45 -5.45
C ALA A 21 8.77 12.73 -5.53
N GLU A 22 9.34 12.88 -6.72
CA GLU A 22 10.76 13.20 -6.92
C GLU A 22 10.93 14.65 -7.40
N ALA A 23 11.76 15.40 -6.67
CA ALA A 23 12.08 16.78 -7.01
C ALA A 23 12.85 16.85 -8.34
N GLY A 24 12.25 17.45 -9.37
CA GLY A 24 12.90 17.67 -10.67
C GLY A 24 12.17 17.08 -11.88
N ILE A 25 11.03 16.40 -11.68
CA ILE A 25 10.15 16.00 -12.77
C ILE A 25 9.14 17.13 -13.04
N ASP A 26 8.90 17.43 -14.31
CA ASP A 26 7.86 18.37 -14.75
C ASP A 26 6.51 18.02 -14.11
N VAL A 27 5.67 19.05 -13.87
CA VAL A 27 4.31 18.91 -13.31
C VAL A 27 3.60 17.73 -13.96
N TYR A 28 3.35 16.68 -13.17
CA TYR A 28 2.83 15.44 -13.71
C TYR A 28 1.32 15.31 -13.50
N GLY A 29 0.77 15.92 -12.46
CA GLY A 29 -0.66 15.82 -12.16
C GLY A 29 -1.18 17.06 -11.45
N LYS A 30 -2.37 16.94 -10.90
CA LYS A 30 -2.98 17.93 -10.02
C LYS A 30 -3.31 17.29 -8.69
N VAL A 31 -3.31 18.05 -7.60
CA VAL A 31 -3.72 17.56 -6.28
C VAL A 31 -4.83 18.44 -5.74
N LEU A 32 -5.85 17.81 -5.18
CA LEU A 32 -6.95 18.46 -4.49
C LEU A 32 -6.97 17.98 -3.05
N ARG A 33 -6.95 18.92 -2.11
CA ARG A 33 -7.06 18.62 -0.68
C ARG A 33 -8.42 19.04 -0.16
N ALA A 34 -9.00 18.21 0.68
CA ALA A 34 -10.30 18.43 1.30
C ALA A 34 -10.26 17.99 2.76
N SER A 35 -11.24 18.45 3.54
CA SER A 35 -11.35 18.18 4.97
C SER A 35 -12.69 17.58 5.29
N THR A 36 -12.72 16.55 6.14
CA THR A 36 -13.96 16.00 6.71
C THR A 36 -14.27 16.55 8.10
N ASP A 37 -13.31 17.26 8.71
CA ASP A 37 -13.39 17.80 10.06
C ASP A 37 -12.60 19.12 10.20
N TRP A 38 -12.85 19.80 11.31
CA TRP A 38 -12.17 21.03 11.70
C TRP A 38 -11.22 20.74 12.86
N LEU A 39 -9.99 21.25 12.75
CA LEU A 39 -9.06 21.29 13.87
C LEU A 39 -9.35 22.55 14.70
N GLU A 40 -9.73 22.33 15.96
CA GLU A 40 -9.88 23.40 16.93
C GLU A 40 -8.52 23.74 17.55
N GLN A 41 -8.04 24.96 17.29
CA GLN A 41 -6.82 25.49 17.87
C GLN A 41 -7.14 26.57 18.90
N HIS A 42 -6.55 26.42 20.08
CA HIS A 42 -6.58 27.45 21.11
C HIS A 42 -5.28 28.25 21.02
N ASN A 43 -5.37 29.54 20.75
CA ASN A 43 -4.17 30.39 20.81
C ASN A 43 -3.86 30.78 22.26
N VAL A 44 -2.65 31.31 22.49
CA VAL A 44 -2.18 31.76 23.83
C VAL A 44 -3.08 32.84 24.45
N PHE A 45 -3.92 33.49 23.63
CA PHE A 45 -4.88 34.51 24.07
C PHE A 45 -6.28 33.94 24.36
N GLY A 46 -6.46 32.62 24.28
CA GLY A 46 -7.75 31.94 24.52
C GLY A 46 -8.79 32.17 23.42
N LEU A 47 -8.39 32.62 22.23
CA LEU A 47 -9.29 32.68 21.08
C LEU A 47 -9.29 31.32 20.37
N GLU A 48 -10.49 30.82 20.14
CA GLU A 48 -10.75 29.63 19.32
C GLU A 48 -10.51 29.97 17.84
N ARG A 49 -9.72 29.14 17.17
CA ARG A 49 -9.52 29.18 15.72
C ARG A 49 -9.78 27.81 15.14
N PHE A 50 -10.67 27.74 14.17
CA PHE A 50 -10.95 26.51 13.43
C PHE A 50 -10.14 26.52 12.13
N GLU A 51 -9.33 25.48 11.92
CA GLU A 51 -8.60 25.26 10.68
C GLU A 51 -9.06 23.95 10.02
N PRO A 52 -9.24 23.91 8.70
CA PRO A 52 -9.59 22.68 8.00
C PRO A 52 -8.42 21.70 8.07
N THR A 53 -8.67 20.42 8.39
CA THR A 53 -7.62 19.42 8.62
C THR A 53 -6.86 19.00 7.36
N LYS A 54 -7.46 19.18 6.18
CA LYS A 54 -6.94 18.73 4.87
C LYS A 54 -6.59 17.24 4.86
N ASN A 55 -7.41 16.45 5.55
CA ASN A 55 -7.17 15.03 5.79
C ASN A 55 -7.53 14.11 4.59
N VAL A 56 -8.01 14.68 3.49
CA VAL A 56 -8.29 13.98 2.23
C VAL A 56 -7.46 14.60 1.12
N GLU A 57 -6.69 13.79 0.40
CA GLU A 57 -5.87 14.15 -0.74
C GLU A 57 -6.26 13.31 -1.96
N ILE A 58 -6.58 14.00 -3.06
CA ILE A 58 -6.92 13.40 -4.35
C ILE A 58 -5.91 13.89 -5.37
N ILE A 59 -5.07 13.01 -5.87
CA ILE A 59 -4.09 13.31 -6.90
C ILE A 59 -4.65 12.85 -8.25
N GLU A 60 -4.88 13.78 -9.15
CA GLU A 60 -5.25 13.53 -10.51
C GLU A 60 -4.01 13.41 -11.42
N LEU A 61 -3.82 12.25 -12.02
CA LEU A 61 -2.80 11.95 -13.00
C LEU A 61 -3.37 12.10 -14.42
N PRO A 62 -2.52 12.35 -15.43
CA PRO A 62 -2.95 12.57 -16.79
C PRO A 62 -3.63 11.32 -17.34
N GLY A 63 -4.71 11.51 -18.09
CA GLY A 63 -5.29 10.45 -18.89
C GLY A 63 -4.30 9.92 -19.94
N TYR A 64 -4.51 8.66 -20.35
CA TYR A 64 -3.74 8.02 -21.41
C TYR A 64 -4.60 7.74 -22.63
N SER A 65 -3.95 7.52 -23.76
CA SER A 65 -4.55 7.22 -25.07
C SER A 65 -3.90 5.97 -25.69
N HIS A 66 -4.43 5.48 -26.81
CA HIS A 66 -3.95 4.25 -27.44
C HIS A 66 -2.51 4.33 -28.00
N ASP A 67 -2.00 5.53 -28.23
CA ASP A 67 -0.63 5.86 -28.65
C ASP A 67 0.32 6.09 -27.48
N THR A 68 -0.18 6.07 -26.24
CA THR A 68 0.67 6.22 -25.06
C THR A 68 1.59 5.01 -24.90
N ASP A 69 2.89 5.25 -24.67
CA ASP A 69 3.82 4.19 -24.29
C ASP A 69 3.42 3.63 -22.92
N SER A 70 2.74 2.47 -22.98
CA SER A 70 2.27 1.76 -21.80
C SER A 70 3.40 1.44 -20.81
N THR A 71 4.61 1.15 -21.30
CA THR A 71 5.72 0.72 -20.45
C THR A 71 6.31 1.89 -19.70
N GLU A 72 6.50 3.04 -20.37
CA GLU A 72 6.94 4.27 -19.73
C GLU A 72 5.90 4.74 -18.70
N LEU A 73 4.61 4.75 -19.07
CA LEU A 73 3.55 5.19 -18.18
C LEU A 73 3.42 4.27 -16.95
N ILE A 74 3.45 2.94 -17.12
CA ILE A 74 3.44 2.00 -15.99
C ILE A 74 4.65 2.22 -15.08
N SER A 75 5.85 2.37 -15.66
CA SER A 75 7.07 2.63 -14.89
C SER A 75 6.95 3.91 -14.06
N ARG A 76 6.43 4.98 -14.68
CA ARG A 76 6.21 6.27 -14.00
C ARG A 76 5.17 6.17 -12.88
N LEU A 77 4.05 5.51 -13.13
CA LEU A 77 3.01 5.28 -12.11
C LEU A 77 3.53 4.43 -10.94
N LYS A 78 4.36 3.41 -11.23
CA LYS A 78 5.04 2.63 -10.19
C LYS A 78 5.97 3.49 -9.35
N SER A 79 6.81 4.32 -9.98
CA SER A 79 7.69 5.24 -9.25
C SER A 79 6.91 6.15 -8.31
N ILE A 80 5.78 6.70 -8.76
CA ILE A 80 4.87 7.50 -7.92
C ILE A 80 4.36 6.72 -6.72
N ILE A 81 3.84 5.50 -6.94
CA ILE A 81 3.26 4.65 -5.89
C ILE A 81 4.33 4.19 -4.90
N GLU A 82 5.53 3.88 -5.39
CA GLU A 82 6.65 3.36 -4.60
C GLU A 82 7.44 4.45 -3.87
N ALA A 83 7.29 5.72 -4.21
CA ALA A 83 7.96 6.80 -3.49
C ALA A 83 7.67 6.83 -1.97
N PRO A 84 6.40 6.75 -1.50
CA PRO A 84 6.13 6.57 -0.08
C PRO A 84 6.63 5.22 0.45
N PHE A 85 6.75 4.18 -0.38
CA PHE A 85 7.31 2.89 0.03
C PHE A 85 8.79 3.04 0.37
N ARG A 86 9.57 3.68 -0.48
CA ARG A 86 11.00 3.98 -0.24
C ARG A 86 11.18 4.85 0.99
N SER A 87 10.36 5.90 1.12
CA SER A 87 10.39 6.79 2.30
C SER A 87 10.13 6.03 3.61
N LEU A 88 9.20 5.07 3.61
CA LEU A 88 8.95 4.22 4.77
C LEU A 88 10.03 3.15 4.97
N HIS A 89 10.53 2.57 3.89
CA HIS A 89 11.61 1.59 3.93
C HIS A 89 12.85 2.16 4.62
N ASP A 90 13.23 3.39 4.29
CA ASP A 90 14.39 4.09 4.89
C ASP A 90 14.26 4.29 6.41
N VAL A 91 13.02 4.41 6.90
CA VAL A 91 12.73 4.62 8.33
C VAL A 91 12.57 3.29 9.08
N LEU A 92 12.17 2.21 8.39
CA LEU A 92 11.97 0.89 8.98
C LEU A 92 13.26 0.08 8.99
N HIS A 93 13.73 -0.28 10.18
CA HIS A 93 14.96 -1.08 10.34
C HIS A 93 14.94 -2.34 9.47
N PRO A 94 16.01 -2.63 8.70
CA PRO A 94 16.03 -3.69 7.68
C PRO A 94 15.69 -5.06 8.25
N GLU A 95 16.14 -5.39 9.45
CA GLU A 95 15.86 -6.69 10.11
C GLU A 95 14.42 -6.86 10.63
N ILE A 96 13.56 -5.85 10.52
CA ILE A 96 12.16 -5.99 10.98
C ILE A 96 11.38 -6.81 9.95
N ASP A 97 10.98 -8.00 10.38
CA ASP A 97 10.02 -8.83 9.68
C ASP A 97 8.60 -8.25 9.72
N PRO A 98 7.78 -8.51 8.69
CA PRO A 98 6.38 -8.13 8.70
C PRO A 98 5.66 -8.80 9.88
N SER A 99 5.16 -7.98 10.79
CA SER A 99 4.37 -8.42 11.95
C SER A 99 3.03 -7.70 11.98
N GLY A 100 2.04 -8.29 12.66
CA GLY A 100 0.72 -7.66 12.81
C GLY A 100 0.77 -6.29 13.48
N VAL A 101 1.72 -6.06 14.39
CA VAL A 101 1.93 -4.77 15.06
C VAL A 101 2.43 -3.73 14.07
N VAL A 102 3.48 -4.06 13.30
CA VAL A 102 4.02 -3.16 12.26
C VAL A 102 2.95 -2.87 11.20
N ALA A 103 2.21 -3.88 10.77
CA ALA A 103 1.12 -3.71 9.82
C ALA A 103 0.02 -2.77 10.37
N GLY A 104 -0.35 -2.93 11.64
CA GLY A 104 -1.32 -2.05 12.31
C GLY A 104 -0.84 -0.59 12.42
N LEU A 105 0.43 -0.38 12.73
CA LEU A 105 1.04 0.96 12.78
C LEU A 105 1.07 1.62 11.40
N LEU A 106 1.49 0.88 10.37
CA LEU A 106 1.54 1.37 9.00
C LEU A 106 0.14 1.56 8.40
N ALA A 107 -0.89 0.88 8.93
CA ALA A 107 -2.27 1.04 8.52
C ALA A 107 -2.98 2.19 9.24
N ALA A 108 -2.29 2.94 10.11
CA ALA A 108 -2.87 4.08 10.83
C ALA A 108 -3.37 5.18 9.88
N PRO A 109 -4.32 6.05 10.32
CA PRO A 109 -4.85 7.11 9.46
C PRO A 109 -3.82 8.18 9.07
N THR A 110 -2.64 8.16 9.70
CA THR A 110 -1.49 9.02 9.43
C THR A 110 -0.49 8.42 8.46
N SER A 111 -0.78 7.24 7.91
CA SER A 111 0.13 6.55 7.01
C SER A 111 0.41 7.40 5.77
N PRO A 112 1.67 7.49 5.30
CA PRO A 112 1.99 8.19 4.06
C PRO A 112 1.64 7.36 2.82
N LEU A 113 1.15 6.12 2.99
CA LEU A 113 0.76 5.25 1.89
C LEU A 113 -0.52 5.74 1.21
N TYR A 114 -0.54 5.67 -0.12
CA TYR A 114 -1.77 5.88 -0.87
C TYR A 114 -2.79 4.79 -0.51
N THR A 115 -4.01 5.21 -0.21
CA THR A 115 -5.06 4.33 0.28
C THR A 115 -5.68 3.51 -0.85
N ALA A 116 -5.87 4.10 -2.03
CA ALA A 116 -6.36 3.40 -3.21
C ALA A 116 -6.04 4.16 -4.51
N LEU A 117 -5.95 3.40 -5.60
CA LEU A 117 -5.97 3.92 -6.97
C LEU A 117 -7.36 3.71 -7.58
N LEU A 118 -7.99 4.80 -8.03
CA LEU A 118 -9.26 4.75 -8.72
C LEU A 118 -9.02 4.71 -10.23
N PHE A 119 -9.37 3.59 -10.85
CA PHE A 119 -9.25 3.39 -12.29
C PHE A 119 -10.61 3.57 -12.96
N LEU A 120 -10.78 4.72 -13.63
CA LEU A 120 -12.03 5.10 -14.28
C LEU A 120 -12.02 4.66 -15.75
N LEU A 121 -12.87 3.70 -16.08
CA LEU A 121 -13.02 3.19 -17.43
C LEU A 121 -14.24 3.81 -18.11
N PRO A 122 -14.10 4.41 -19.31
CA PRO A 122 -15.24 4.92 -20.06
C PRO A 122 -16.11 3.80 -20.66
N SER A 123 -15.54 2.59 -20.82
CA SER A 123 -16.17 1.45 -21.47
C SER A 123 -15.58 0.12 -20.96
N SER A 124 -15.83 -0.99 -21.66
CA SER A 124 -15.21 -2.29 -21.32
C SER A 124 -13.68 -2.22 -21.37
N PRO A 125 -12.96 -2.89 -20.45
CA PRO A 125 -11.50 -2.85 -20.41
C PRO A 125 -10.86 -3.23 -21.75
N THR A 126 -9.97 -2.38 -22.21
CA THR A 126 -9.06 -2.67 -23.31
C THR A 126 -7.91 -3.58 -22.83
N PRO A 127 -7.14 -4.18 -23.76
CA PRO A 127 -5.93 -4.91 -23.39
C PRO A 127 -4.92 -4.04 -22.63
N LEU A 128 -4.84 -2.75 -22.98
CA LEU A 128 -4.01 -1.77 -22.31
C LEU A 128 -4.46 -1.55 -20.86
N ASP A 129 -5.77 -1.42 -20.63
CA ASP A 129 -6.34 -1.29 -19.29
C ASP A 129 -6.03 -2.52 -18.44
N SER A 130 -6.12 -3.71 -19.03
CA SER A 130 -5.81 -4.97 -18.36
C SER A 130 -4.34 -5.04 -17.97
N GLU A 131 -3.46 -4.49 -18.79
CA GLU A 131 -2.02 -4.39 -18.51
C GLU A 131 -1.74 -3.44 -17.34
N PHE A 132 -2.37 -2.25 -17.31
CA PHE A 132 -2.30 -1.34 -16.16
C PHE A 132 -2.81 -1.99 -14.87
N ILE A 133 -3.99 -2.60 -14.94
CA ILE A 133 -4.60 -3.26 -13.78
C ILE A 133 -3.69 -4.37 -13.25
N ARG A 134 -3.16 -5.21 -14.14
CA ARG A 134 -2.26 -6.31 -13.76
C ARG A 134 -0.96 -5.79 -13.17
N SER A 135 -0.36 -4.77 -13.78
CA SER A 135 0.95 -4.25 -13.40
C SER A 135 0.92 -3.38 -12.14
N LEU A 136 -0.18 -2.67 -11.85
CA LEU A 136 -0.29 -1.76 -10.70
C LEU A 136 -0.99 -2.38 -9.49
N SER A 137 -1.86 -3.38 -9.66
CA SER A 137 -2.62 -3.98 -8.54
C SER A 137 -1.75 -4.67 -7.49
N ALA A 138 -0.51 -5.04 -7.83
CA ALA A 138 0.47 -5.56 -6.89
C ALA A 138 1.04 -4.49 -5.94
N HIS A 139 0.98 -3.20 -6.33
CA HIS A 139 1.60 -2.09 -5.62
C HIS A 139 0.57 -1.21 -4.90
N ILE A 140 -0.67 -1.13 -5.36
CA ILE A 140 -1.72 -0.32 -4.71
C ILE A 140 -3.12 -0.97 -4.72
N PRO A 141 -3.98 -0.73 -3.71
CA PRO A 141 -5.39 -1.14 -3.75
C PRO A 141 -6.10 -0.52 -4.94
N LEU A 142 -6.40 -1.34 -5.94
CA LEU A 142 -6.96 -0.87 -7.21
C LEU A 142 -8.47 -1.07 -7.23
N ILE A 143 -9.21 0.03 -7.39
CA ILE A 143 -10.66 0.08 -7.49
C ILE A 143 -11.02 0.49 -8.92
N VAL A 144 -11.74 -0.36 -9.65
CA VAL A 144 -12.16 -0.09 -11.03
C VAL A 144 -13.62 0.33 -11.09
N LEU A 145 -13.91 1.42 -11.80
CA LEU A 145 -15.27 1.92 -12.05
C LEU A 145 -15.52 2.15 -13.55
N PRO A 146 -16.67 1.73 -14.11
CA PRO A 146 -17.70 0.90 -13.48
C PRO A 146 -17.17 -0.49 -13.11
N ARG A 147 -17.88 -1.20 -12.21
CA ARG A 147 -17.47 -2.55 -11.82
C ARG A 147 -17.28 -3.42 -13.06
N LEU A 148 -16.16 -4.14 -13.11
CA LEU A 148 -15.96 -5.17 -14.10
C LEU A 148 -16.99 -6.28 -13.87
N SER A 149 -17.99 -6.38 -14.74
CA SER A 149 -18.99 -7.45 -14.70
C SER A 149 -18.27 -8.80 -14.71
N GLY A 150 -18.63 -9.67 -13.76
CA GLY A 150 -17.93 -10.93 -13.51
C GLY A 150 -17.96 -11.89 -14.69
N SER A 151 -16.97 -11.80 -15.58
CA SER A 151 -16.56 -12.88 -16.49
C SER A 151 -15.17 -12.64 -17.10
N HIS A 152 -14.28 -11.94 -16.39
CA HIS A 152 -12.84 -12.08 -16.58
C HIS A 152 -12.21 -12.62 -15.29
N ARG A 153 -12.76 -13.73 -14.78
CA ARG A 153 -11.83 -14.77 -14.33
C ARG A 153 -11.06 -15.11 -15.60
N ILE A 154 -9.89 -14.50 -15.80
CA ILE A 154 -8.90 -15.02 -16.75
C ILE A 154 -8.87 -16.49 -16.43
N ALA A 155 -9.37 -17.30 -17.37
CA ALA A 155 -9.73 -18.67 -17.12
C ALA A 155 -8.57 -19.32 -16.36
N GLU A 156 -8.83 -19.69 -15.11
CA GLU A 156 -8.14 -20.77 -14.43
C GLU A 156 -8.49 -22.03 -15.21
N SER A 157 -8.05 -22.12 -16.47
CA SER A 157 -8.04 -23.38 -17.17
C SER A 157 -7.04 -24.23 -16.42
N SER A 158 -7.51 -25.36 -15.90
CA SER A 158 -6.75 -26.35 -15.14
C SER A 158 -5.62 -27.03 -15.93
N ALA A 159 -4.95 -26.31 -16.83
CA ALA A 159 -3.74 -26.75 -17.48
C ALA A 159 -2.55 -26.26 -16.65
N ARG A 160 -1.71 -27.21 -16.24
CA ARG A 160 -0.46 -27.09 -15.47
C ARG A 160 0.58 -26.14 -16.10
N THR A 161 0.28 -24.85 -16.20
CA THR A 161 1.26 -23.81 -16.55
C THR A 161 1.63 -23.01 -15.30
N PRO A 162 2.90 -22.63 -15.13
CA PRO A 162 3.36 -21.88 -13.97
C PRO A 162 2.55 -20.60 -13.82
N HIS A 163 1.90 -20.48 -12.68
CA HIS A 163 0.84 -19.53 -12.37
C HIS A 163 1.33 -18.08 -12.48
N ILE A 164 0.90 -17.35 -13.52
CA ILE A 164 0.92 -15.89 -13.49
C ILE A 164 -0.18 -15.46 -12.51
N PRO A 165 0.14 -14.77 -11.40
CA PRO A 165 -0.87 -14.39 -10.41
C PRO A 165 -1.90 -13.45 -11.06
N SER A 166 -3.17 -13.84 -10.94
CA SER A 166 -4.30 -12.98 -11.29
C SER A 166 -4.22 -11.65 -10.54
N ALA A 167 -4.57 -10.54 -11.21
CA ALA A 167 -4.51 -9.20 -10.65
C ALA A 167 -5.36 -9.10 -9.36
N LYS A 168 -4.71 -8.87 -8.21
CA LYS A 168 -5.37 -8.74 -6.90
C LYS A 168 -5.97 -7.34 -6.76
N LEU A 169 -7.12 -7.13 -7.40
CA LEU A 169 -7.96 -5.94 -7.18
C LEU A 169 -8.34 -5.79 -5.70
N SER A 170 -8.75 -4.59 -5.29
CA SER A 170 -9.25 -4.38 -3.94
C SER A 170 -10.49 -5.24 -3.63
N ALA A 171 -10.63 -5.64 -2.36
CA ALA A 171 -11.84 -6.28 -1.86
C ALA A 171 -13.02 -5.30 -1.82
N PHE A 172 -12.76 -4.00 -1.60
CA PHE A 172 -13.78 -2.97 -1.74
C PHE A 172 -14.02 -2.67 -3.21
N ARG A 173 -15.18 -3.11 -3.71
CA ARG A 173 -15.58 -2.95 -5.12
C ARG A 173 -16.90 -2.20 -5.16
N PRO A 174 -16.96 -0.86 -5.19
CA PRO A 174 -18.21 -0.11 -5.23
C PRO A 174 -18.91 -0.23 -6.58
N ALA A 175 -20.26 -0.27 -6.59
CA ALA A 175 -21.06 -0.46 -7.81
C ALA A 175 -21.24 0.82 -8.63
N SER A 176 -21.09 1.94 -7.95
CA SER A 176 -21.36 3.27 -8.48
C SER A 176 -20.46 4.28 -7.75
N PRO A 177 -20.32 5.48 -8.30
CA PRO A 177 -19.65 6.59 -7.62
C PRO A 177 -20.23 6.91 -6.24
N VAL A 178 -21.56 6.82 -6.07
CA VAL A 178 -22.22 7.05 -4.78
C VAL A 178 -21.82 5.97 -3.77
N ALA A 179 -21.75 4.70 -4.17
CA ALA A 179 -21.26 3.63 -3.31
C ALA A 179 -19.78 3.79 -2.97
N LEU A 180 -18.96 4.29 -3.91
CA LEU A 180 -17.56 4.63 -3.67
C LEU A 180 -17.46 5.72 -2.60
N ARG A 181 -18.20 6.82 -2.77
CA ARG A 181 -18.24 7.94 -1.82
C ARG A 181 -18.66 7.48 -0.42
N ASN A 182 -19.78 6.76 -0.32
CA ASN A 182 -20.26 6.27 0.98
C ASN A 182 -19.25 5.32 1.65
N GLY A 183 -18.61 4.44 0.87
CA GLY A 183 -17.58 3.56 1.40
C GLY A 183 -16.35 4.31 1.90
N LEU A 184 -15.87 5.33 1.16
CA LEU A 184 -14.68 6.08 1.54
C LEU A 184 -14.92 7.04 2.73
N PHE A 185 -16.07 7.72 2.78
CA PHE A 185 -16.31 8.79 3.75
C PHE A 185 -17.16 8.37 4.96
N ARG A 186 -18.02 7.35 4.83
CA ARG A 186 -18.95 6.94 5.91
C ARG A 186 -18.69 5.57 6.50
N SER A 187 -17.81 4.76 5.91
CA SER A 187 -17.45 3.44 6.44
C SER A 187 -16.00 3.45 6.92
N PRO A 188 -15.75 3.68 8.23
CA PRO A 188 -14.39 3.58 8.77
C PRO A 188 -13.79 2.18 8.57
N GLU A 189 -14.61 1.14 8.50
CA GLU A 189 -14.19 -0.23 8.20
C GLU A 189 -13.65 -0.35 6.78
N THR A 190 -14.28 0.30 5.81
CA THR A 190 -13.82 0.30 4.41
C THR A 190 -12.49 1.04 4.28
N ALA A 191 -12.36 2.20 4.94
CA ALA A 191 -11.09 2.95 4.97
C ALA A 191 -9.97 2.16 5.68
N ALA A 192 -10.28 1.47 6.77
CA ALA A 192 -9.32 0.60 7.47
C ALA A 192 -8.91 -0.60 6.60
N LEU A 193 -9.86 -1.21 5.89
CA LEU A 193 -9.60 -2.29 4.93
C LEU A 193 -8.65 -1.83 3.83
N LEU A 194 -8.92 -0.68 3.20
CA LEU A 194 -8.08 -0.15 2.12
C LEU A 194 -6.66 0.16 2.61
N ARG A 195 -6.52 0.74 3.81
CA ARG A 195 -5.21 0.98 4.43
C ARG A 195 -4.47 -0.32 4.72
N ALA A 196 -5.13 -1.32 5.30
CA ALA A 196 -4.52 -2.63 5.54
C ALA A 196 -4.07 -3.29 4.23
N GLU A 197 -4.87 -3.16 3.18
CA GLU A 197 -4.56 -3.60 1.83
C GLU A 197 -3.37 -2.86 1.19
N ALA A 198 -3.22 -1.56 1.44
CA ALA A 198 -2.06 -0.77 0.98
C ALA A 198 -0.79 -1.22 1.70
N VAL A 199 -0.89 -1.48 3.01
CA VAL A 199 0.21 -1.99 3.83
C VAL A 199 0.64 -3.39 3.40
N ASP A 200 -0.29 -4.30 3.11
CA ASP A 200 0.01 -5.64 2.56
C ASP A 200 0.89 -5.53 1.31
N ARG A 201 0.54 -4.61 0.40
CA ARG A 201 1.29 -4.38 -0.83
C ARG A 201 2.67 -3.77 -0.59
N PHE A 202 2.78 -2.82 0.34
CA PHE A 202 4.07 -2.28 0.78
C PHE A 202 4.98 -3.35 1.40
N LEU A 203 4.46 -4.15 2.34
CA LEU A 203 5.26 -5.19 3.01
C LEU A 203 5.74 -6.25 2.02
N ARG A 204 4.86 -6.66 1.09
CA ARG A 204 5.25 -7.57 0.00
C ARG A 204 6.31 -6.97 -0.91
N TRP A 205 6.17 -5.69 -1.28
CA TRP A 205 7.20 -5.00 -2.06
C TRP A 205 8.54 -4.99 -1.30
N ARG A 206 8.52 -4.70 0.00
CA ARG A 206 9.71 -4.69 0.86
C ARG A 206 10.37 -6.07 0.97
N GLU A 207 9.61 -7.15 1.04
CA GLU A 207 10.13 -8.52 1.01
C GLU A 207 10.85 -8.83 -0.31
N VAL A 208 10.27 -8.37 -1.43
CA VAL A 208 10.87 -8.54 -2.76
C VAL A 208 12.19 -7.78 -2.88
N GLU A 209 12.24 -6.52 -2.44
CA GLU A 209 13.47 -5.72 -2.44
C GLU A 209 14.59 -6.40 -1.63
N LYS A 210 14.29 -6.85 -0.41
CA LYS A 210 15.26 -7.60 0.43
C LYS A 210 15.77 -8.87 -0.26
N ALA A 211 14.88 -9.62 -0.91
CA ALA A 211 15.25 -10.84 -1.62
C ALA A 211 16.16 -10.54 -2.83
N VAL A 212 15.89 -9.45 -3.54
CA VAL A 212 16.72 -8.99 -4.68
C VAL A 212 18.11 -8.56 -4.19
N GLU A 213 18.20 -7.82 -3.09
CA GLU A 213 19.47 -7.44 -2.46
C GLU A 213 20.30 -8.66 -2.06
N GLY A 214 19.68 -9.65 -1.40
CA GLY A 214 20.37 -10.88 -1.00
C GLY A 214 20.93 -11.70 -2.17
N ILE A 215 20.26 -11.71 -3.32
CA ILE A 215 20.76 -12.34 -4.55
C ILE A 215 21.99 -11.59 -5.08
N TRP A 216 21.97 -10.26 -5.04
CA TRP A 216 23.09 -9.43 -5.49
C TRP A 216 24.33 -9.62 -4.61
N GLU A 217 24.16 -9.61 -3.29
CA GLU A 217 25.25 -9.87 -2.33
C GLU A 217 25.84 -11.28 -2.48
N SER A 218 24.96 -12.27 -2.67
CA SER A 218 25.40 -13.66 -2.91
C SER A 218 26.25 -13.79 -4.18
N SER A 219 25.85 -13.09 -5.26
CA SER A 219 26.58 -13.09 -6.54
C SER A 219 27.98 -12.47 -6.42
N LEU A 220 28.12 -11.39 -5.65
CA LEU A 220 29.41 -10.73 -5.42
C LEU A 220 30.36 -11.60 -4.59
N ASN A 221 29.85 -12.27 -3.55
CA ASN A 221 30.65 -13.16 -2.71
C ASN A 221 31.11 -14.42 -3.46
N THR A 222 30.29 -15.00 -4.35
CA THR A 222 30.72 -16.15 -5.16
C THR A 222 31.88 -15.84 -6.11
N ASN A 223 32.04 -14.59 -6.54
CA ASN A 223 33.13 -14.19 -7.43
C ASN A 223 34.46 -13.92 -6.68
N ALA A 224 34.41 -13.62 -5.39
CA ALA A 224 35.61 -13.35 -4.58
C ALA A 224 36.33 -14.61 -4.09
N THR A 225 35.63 -15.75 -4.00
CA THR A 225 36.22 -17.04 -3.57
C THR A 225 36.55 -18.00 -4.72
N SER A 226 36.37 -17.59 -5.98
CA SER A 226 36.75 -18.39 -7.16
C SER A 226 38.24 -18.23 -7.51
N GLU A 227 39.12 -18.40 -6.51
CA GLU A 227 40.52 -18.80 -6.72
C GLU A 227 40.66 -20.30 -6.44
N LYS A 228 40.09 -21.10 -7.36
CA LYS A 228 40.41 -22.50 -7.74
C LYS A 228 39.11 -23.20 -8.12
N GLY A 229 38.87 -23.23 -9.42
CA GLY A 229 37.65 -23.74 -10.02
C GLY A 229 37.33 -25.18 -9.62
N GLU A 230 36.24 -25.33 -8.90
CA GLU A 230 35.38 -26.49 -9.03
C GLU A 230 34.06 -25.96 -9.62
N GLY A 231 33.89 -26.16 -10.93
CA GLY A 231 32.71 -25.65 -11.65
C GLY A 231 31.43 -26.20 -11.04
N TRP A 232 30.40 -25.36 -10.97
CA TRP A 232 29.07 -25.75 -10.48
C TRP A 232 28.58 -27.00 -11.22
N SER A 233 28.43 -28.10 -10.49
CA SER A 233 27.92 -29.37 -11.00
C SER A 233 26.49 -29.53 -10.51
N LYS A 234 25.53 -29.46 -11.44
CA LYS A 234 24.11 -29.74 -11.18
C LYS A 234 23.90 -31.09 -10.47
N ALA A 235 24.69 -32.11 -10.81
CA ALA A 235 24.61 -33.42 -10.19
C ALA A 235 25.02 -33.41 -8.70
N ARG A 236 25.99 -32.55 -8.32
CA ARG A 236 26.40 -32.40 -6.92
C ARG A 236 25.34 -31.63 -6.12
N TRP A 237 24.79 -30.58 -6.71
CA TRP A 237 23.68 -29.82 -6.11
C TRP A 237 22.43 -30.69 -5.91
N GLU A 238 22.06 -31.50 -6.91
CA GLU A 238 20.93 -32.43 -6.78
C GLU A 238 21.18 -33.52 -5.73
N ALA A 239 22.42 -34.01 -5.60
CA ALA A 239 22.77 -34.98 -4.57
C ALA A 239 22.64 -34.41 -3.15
N GLU A 240 23.19 -33.21 -2.92
CA GLU A 240 23.09 -32.50 -1.63
C GLU A 240 21.63 -32.14 -1.31
N TRP A 241 20.88 -31.66 -2.31
CA TRP A 241 19.48 -31.27 -2.13
C TRP A 241 18.55 -32.48 -1.87
N MET A 242 18.79 -33.63 -2.53
CA MET A 242 18.01 -34.85 -2.27
C MET A 242 18.29 -35.45 -0.90
N GLU A 243 19.52 -35.31 -0.37
CA GLU A 243 19.87 -35.84 0.95
C GLU A 243 19.19 -35.05 2.07
N ASP A 244 19.25 -33.71 2.03
CA ASP A 244 18.59 -32.84 3.02
C ASP A 244 17.06 -32.94 2.94
N HIS A 245 16.49 -32.99 1.73
CA HIS A 245 15.05 -33.07 1.56
C HIS A 245 14.49 -34.44 1.97
N ALA A 246 15.25 -35.53 1.77
CA ALA A 246 14.88 -36.86 2.25
C ALA A 246 14.93 -36.93 3.79
N GLN A 247 15.92 -36.29 4.42
CA GLN A 247 16.03 -36.22 5.87
C GLN A 247 14.88 -35.41 6.50
N GLU A 248 14.52 -34.26 5.93
CA GLU A 248 13.42 -33.42 6.43
C GLU A 248 12.05 -34.13 6.29
N VAL A 249 11.81 -34.84 5.17
CA VAL A 249 10.59 -35.65 4.99
C VAL A 249 10.57 -36.82 5.97
N ALA A 250 11.68 -37.52 6.16
CA ALA A 250 11.78 -38.62 7.12
C ALA A 250 11.58 -38.13 8.57
N ARG A 251 12.05 -36.92 8.90
CA ARG A 251 11.84 -36.27 10.20
C ARG A 251 10.37 -35.98 10.44
N ARG A 252 9.66 -35.36 9.49
CA ARG A 252 8.23 -35.06 9.61
C ARG A 252 7.37 -36.30 9.70
N VAL A 253 7.66 -37.35 8.92
CA VAL A 253 6.93 -38.62 9.01
C VAL A 253 7.10 -39.28 10.39
N ARG A 254 8.26 -39.11 11.03
CA ARG A 254 8.54 -39.63 12.38
C ARG A 254 7.87 -38.79 13.48
N GLU A 255 7.79 -37.49 13.29
CA GLU A 255 7.07 -36.56 14.18
C GLU A 255 5.56 -36.78 14.12
N ASP A 256 4.99 -37.02 12.94
CA ASP A 256 3.55 -37.34 12.77
C ASP A 256 3.19 -38.73 13.32
N ALA A 257 4.11 -39.69 13.28
CA ALA A 257 3.90 -41.02 13.84
C ALA A 257 3.90 -41.04 15.38
N THR A 258 4.58 -40.09 16.03
CA THR A 258 4.61 -39.98 17.50
C THR A 258 3.45 -39.15 18.06
N ARG A 259 2.83 -38.29 17.26
CA ARG A 259 1.72 -37.44 17.69
C ARG A 259 0.33 -38.07 17.59
N ASN A 260 0.18 -39.12 16.78
CA ASN A 260 -1.10 -39.83 16.57
C ASN A 260 -1.18 -41.15 17.34
N GLY A 261 -0.86 -41.14 18.64
CA GLY A 261 -1.26 -42.21 19.56
C GLY A 261 -2.78 -42.17 19.84
N PRO A 262 -3.46 -43.32 19.98
CA PRO A 262 -4.90 -43.33 20.18
C PRO A 262 -5.26 -43.02 21.64
N ALA A 263 -6.35 -42.24 21.79
CA ALA A 263 -7.14 -42.00 23.00
C ALA A 263 -6.64 -40.91 23.98
N HIS A 264 -7.40 -39.81 24.05
CA HIS A 264 -8.33 -39.64 25.17
C HIS A 264 -9.44 -38.64 24.81
N CYS A 265 -10.67 -39.14 24.69
CA CYS A 265 -11.88 -38.32 24.80
C CYS A 265 -11.98 -37.83 26.26
N MET A 266 -12.13 -36.53 26.45
CA MET A 266 -12.94 -35.95 27.54
C MET A 266 -13.43 -34.56 27.10
N ASP A 267 -14.75 -34.44 27.05
CA ASP A 267 -15.52 -33.22 26.86
C ASP A 267 -15.29 -32.21 27.99
N GLY A 268 -15.30 -30.92 27.65
CA GLY A 268 -15.37 -29.83 28.61
C GLY A 268 -15.65 -28.48 27.94
N PRO A 269 -16.78 -27.80 28.23
CA PRO A 269 -17.10 -26.50 27.64
C PRO A 269 -16.58 -25.37 28.54
N HIS A 270 -15.49 -24.73 28.14
CA HIS A 270 -15.07 -23.45 28.72
C HIS A 270 -14.87 -22.41 27.61
N ALA A 271 -15.84 -21.50 27.55
CA ALA A 271 -15.72 -20.24 26.85
C ALA A 271 -14.68 -19.36 27.57
N HIS A 272 -13.61 -19.00 26.87
CA HIS A 272 -12.72 -17.92 27.26
C HIS A 272 -12.68 -16.89 26.13
N GLY A 273 -13.29 -15.73 26.40
CA GLY A 273 -13.18 -14.54 25.58
C GLY A 273 -11.74 -14.04 25.58
N LEU A 274 -11.20 -13.92 24.37
CA LEU A 274 -9.92 -13.26 24.11
C LEU A 274 -10.13 -11.75 24.16
N HIS A 275 -9.78 -11.13 25.27
CA HIS A 275 -9.45 -9.70 25.31
C HIS A 275 -7.96 -9.56 24.94
N PRO A 276 -7.58 -8.72 23.95
CA PRO A 276 -6.19 -8.37 23.74
C PRO A 276 -5.75 -7.44 24.88
N SER A 277 -4.89 -7.95 25.75
CA SER A 277 -4.14 -7.16 26.73
C SER A 277 -3.20 -6.21 25.99
N PHE A 278 -3.49 -4.92 26.05
CA PHE A 278 -2.57 -3.87 25.64
C PHE A 278 -1.35 -3.86 26.57
N ASP A 279 -0.16 -4.03 25.99
CA ASP A 279 1.12 -3.87 26.69
C ASP A 279 1.48 -2.36 26.76
N PRO A 280 1.52 -1.75 27.96
CA PRO A 280 1.67 -0.30 28.13
C PRO A 280 3.09 0.24 27.85
N LEU A 281 4.04 -0.60 27.44
CA LEU A 281 5.41 -0.17 27.13
C LEU A 281 5.62 0.40 25.72
N HIS A 282 4.58 0.45 24.88
CA HIS A 282 4.71 0.92 23.48
C HIS A 282 4.38 2.41 23.24
N LEU A 283 3.86 3.14 24.22
CA LEU A 283 3.55 4.57 24.06
C LEU A 283 4.79 5.44 23.72
N PRO A 284 5.95 5.28 24.38
CA PRO A 284 7.14 6.05 24.03
C PRO A 284 7.65 5.76 22.62
N SER A 285 7.65 4.49 22.20
CA SER A 285 8.04 4.11 20.83
C SER A 285 7.06 4.62 19.79
N LEU A 286 5.75 4.66 20.09
CA LEU A 286 4.73 5.23 19.21
C LEU A 286 4.94 6.75 19.05
N ILE A 287 5.27 7.44 20.14
CA ILE A 287 5.55 8.89 20.11
C ILE A 287 6.82 9.17 19.30
N VAL A 288 7.91 8.43 19.54
CA VAL A 288 9.17 8.59 18.78
C VAL A 288 8.95 8.31 17.30
N PHE A 289 8.19 7.26 16.96
CA PHE A 289 7.83 6.94 15.58
C PHE A 289 6.96 8.04 14.95
N SER A 290 5.95 8.55 15.66
CA SER A 290 5.08 9.65 15.18
C SER A 290 5.87 10.94 14.93
N VAL A 291 6.87 11.25 15.77
CA VAL A 291 7.75 12.41 15.60
C VAL A 291 8.68 12.22 14.41
N SER A 292 9.14 11.00 14.12
CA SER A 292 10.02 10.71 12.98
C SER A 292 9.32 10.95 11.62
N LEU A 293 8.00 10.81 11.55
CA LEU A 293 7.20 11.05 10.34
C LEU A 293 6.97 12.55 10.05
N ILE A 294 7.22 13.45 11.00
CA ILE A 294 6.97 14.90 10.84
C ILE A 294 8.00 15.57 9.91
N GLY A 295 9.24 15.07 9.87
CA GLY A 295 10.32 15.64 9.04
C GLY A 295 10.01 15.64 7.54
N PRO A 296 9.70 14.47 6.94
CA PRO A 296 9.34 14.36 5.52
C PRO A 296 8.07 15.16 5.15
N LEU A 297 7.11 15.25 6.08
CA LEU A 297 5.86 15.99 5.90
C LEU A 297 6.08 17.51 5.77
N ARG A 298 7.05 18.06 6.52
CA ARG A 298 7.33 19.51 6.53
C ARG A 298 7.91 20.02 5.21
N VAL A 299 8.72 19.19 4.55
CA VAL A 299 9.33 19.50 3.25
C VAL A 299 8.26 19.57 2.15
N ARG A 300 7.24 18.70 2.23
CA ARG A 300 6.13 18.64 1.27
C ARG A 300 5.18 19.84 1.37
N VAL A 301 4.93 20.37 2.57
CA VAL A 301 4.05 21.54 2.79
C VAL A 301 4.68 22.86 2.31
N TRP A 302 5.99 23.04 2.50
CA TRP A 302 6.68 24.28 2.10
C TRP A 302 6.79 24.42 0.58
N ALA A 303 6.95 23.31 -0.14
CA ALA A 303 6.97 23.31 -1.61
C ALA A 303 5.61 23.68 -2.23
N SER A 304 4.50 23.29 -1.59
CA SER A 304 3.14 23.63 -2.05
C SER A 304 2.83 25.13 -1.97
N LEU A 305 3.42 25.86 -1.02
CA LEU A 305 3.09 27.27 -0.79
C LEU A 305 3.66 28.23 -1.85
N GLN A 306 4.75 27.83 -2.53
CA GLN A 306 5.39 28.63 -3.58
C GLN A 306 4.71 28.48 -4.96
N SER A 307 4.01 27.37 -5.20
CA SER A 307 3.43 27.03 -6.51
C SER A 307 2.05 27.63 -6.75
N ALA A 308 1.34 28.06 -5.70
CA ALA A 308 -0.03 28.58 -5.76
C ALA A 308 -0.20 29.93 -6.48
N VAL A 309 0.87 30.54 -6.99
CA VAL A 309 0.84 31.89 -7.58
C VAL A 309 0.59 31.88 -9.10
N GLU A 310 0.76 30.76 -9.82
CA GLU A 310 1.05 30.87 -11.26
C GLU A 310 0.06 30.30 -12.29
N SER A 311 -0.97 29.50 -11.98
CA SER A 311 -1.54 28.71 -13.09
C SER A 311 -3.04 28.42 -13.02
N LEU A 312 -3.79 29.11 -13.89
CA LEU A 312 -5.19 28.89 -14.24
C LEU A 312 -5.27 28.68 -15.76
N ASN A 313 -5.49 27.45 -16.24
CA ASN A 313 -6.50 27.10 -17.27
C ASN A 313 -6.32 25.68 -17.88
N GLU A 314 -7.47 25.06 -18.19
CA GLU A 314 -7.74 23.93 -19.12
C GLU A 314 -7.73 22.46 -18.63
N THR A 315 -8.61 21.66 -19.28
CA THR A 315 -9.26 20.40 -18.84
C THR A 315 -9.03 19.19 -19.77
N LYS A 316 -8.80 17.97 -19.23
CA LYS A 316 -8.84 16.65 -19.92
C LYS A 316 -8.97 15.47 -18.92
N VAL A 317 -9.21 14.24 -19.44
CA VAL A 317 -9.57 12.98 -18.73
C VAL A 317 -8.60 12.59 -17.59
N GLN A 318 -9.14 12.05 -16.49
CA GLN A 318 -8.59 12.14 -15.13
C GLN A 318 -8.37 10.76 -14.49
N VAL A 319 -7.17 10.48 -13.98
CA VAL A 319 -6.87 9.31 -13.13
C VAL A 319 -6.71 9.79 -11.70
N ALA A 320 -7.52 9.36 -10.73
CA ALA A 320 -7.45 9.88 -9.35
C ALA A 320 -6.82 8.87 -8.38
N LEU A 321 -5.81 9.30 -7.63
CA LEU A 321 -5.13 8.59 -6.56
C LEU A 321 -5.56 9.20 -5.22
N PHE A 322 -6.06 8.39 -4.30
CA PHE A 322 -6.65 8.85 -3.04
C PHE A 322 -5.72 8.50 -1.86
N GLY A 323 -5.30 9.50 -1.09
CA GLY A 323 -4.57 9.34 0.17
C GLY A 323 -5.15 10.28 1.22
N GLY A 324 -5.23 9.89 2.48
CA GLY A 324 -5.68 10.77 3.55
C GLY A 324 -4.73 10.68 4.73
N PHE A 325 -4.42 11.81 5.39
CA PHE A 325 -3.63 11.82 6.61
C PHE A 325 -4.33 12.64 7.70
N CYS A 326 -4.44 12.10 8.92
CA CYS A 326 -4.99 12.83 10.07
C CYS A 326 -3.94 13.02 11.17
N VAL A 327 -3.35 14.22 11.35
CA VAL A 327 -2.50 14.51 12.52
C VAL A 327 -3.35 15.19 13.60
N GLY A 328 -3.76 14.43 14.61
CA GLY A 328 -4.39 14.96 15.83
C GLY A 328 -3.53 14.61 17.05
N VAL A 329 -2.87 15.61 17.64
CA VAL A 329 -2.19 15.45 18.95
C VAL A 329 -3.20 15.83 20.04
N GLY A 330 -3.86 14.83 20.62
CA GLY A 330 -4.69 15.03 21.81
C GLY A 330 -3.81 15.10 23.07
N ALA A 331 -3.69 16.28 23.67
CA ALA A 331 -3.21 16.41 25.04
C ALA A 331 -4.39 16.13 25.98
N GLY A 332 -4.42 14.95 26.58
CA GLY A 332 -5.36 14.64 27.67
C GLY A 332 -4.94 15.35 28.95
N ILE A 333 -5.87 16.09 29.55
CA ILE A 333 -5.86 16.44 30.99
C ILE A 333 -6.75 15.44 31.70
#